data_AF-A0A0J8CS50-F1
#
_entry.id   AF-A0A0J8CS50-F1
#
_cell.length_a   1.000
_cell.length_b   1.000
_cell.length_c   1.000
_cell.angle_alpha   90.00
_cell.angle_beta   90.00
_cell.angle_gamma   90.00
#
_symmetry.space_group_name_H-M   'P 1'
#
loop_
_entity.id
_entity.type
_entity.pdbx_description
1 polymer ?
#
loop_
_entity_poly.entity_id
_entity_poly.type
_entity_poly.pdbx_seq_one_letter_code
_entity_poly.pdbx_strand_id
1 'polypeptide(L)'
;MVGFKNRYMVLEIFLDPNKDLKVDDPVIVTQFNVSKAMKDSILVNFGECGLASSLGSFQVKYVNPITKLCIVRTSREDYQKVWCAITMVSSIGNCPALCNLLDLSGSIKACRKAALSCEEAKFEQYKLVKGGQVTDELNKQMQNYLERIRLLEH
;
A
#
# COMPACT_ATOMS: atom_id res chain seq x y z
N MET A 1 -1.34 -29.97 -12.71
CA MET A 1 -0.63 -29.31 -11.61
C MET A 1 -1.41 -28.05 -11.24
N VAL A 2 -1.99 -27.98 -10.03
CA VAL A 2 -2.83 -26.84 -9.62
C VAL A 2 -1.92 -25.78 -9.00
N GLY A 3 -1.74 -24.65 -9.69
CA GLY A 3 -0.90 -23.55 -9.20
C GLY A 3 -1.58 -22.75 -8.10
N PHE A 4 -0.82 -22.32 -7.09
CA PHE A 4 -1.30 -21.41 -6.05
C PHE A 4 -1.69 -20.06 -6.66
N LYS A 5 -2.89 -19.57 -6.35
CA LYS A 5 -3.44 -18.34 -6.94
C LYS A 5 -3.35 -17.18 -5.97
N ASN A 6 -2.67 -16.11 -6.39
CA ASN A 6 -2.56 -14.87 -5.63
C ASN A 6 -3.59 -13.83 -6.09
N ARG A 7 -3.88 -12.89 -5.20
CA ARG A 7 -4.56 -11.63 -5.46
C ARG A 7 -3.61 -10.48 -5.11
N TYR A 8 -3.75 -9.38 -5.83
CA TYR A 8 -2.98 -8.16 -5.63
C TYR A 8 -3.94 -7.01 -5.38
N MET A 9 -3.69 -6.23 -4.34
CA MET A 9 -4.48 -5.07 -3.96
C MET A 9 -3.62 -3.83 -4.13
N VAL A 10 -4.18 -2.82 -4.78
CA VAL A 10 -3.63 -1.45 -4.80
C VAL A 10 -4.40 -0.64 -3.78
N LEU A 11 -3.69 -0.10 -2.80
CA LEU A 11 -4.26 0.57 -1.64
C LEU A 11 -3.69 1.98 -1.53
N GLU A 12 -4.52 2.91 -1.10
CA GLU A 12 -4.15 4.27 -0.73
C GLU A 12 -4.16 4.42 0.79
N ILE A 13 -3.13 5.05 1.34
CA ILE A 13 -3.00 5.31 2.78
C ILE A 13 -3.27 6.79 3.03
N PHE A 14 -4.35 7.07 3.76
CA PHE A 14 -4.63 8.38 4.32
C PHE A 14 -4.01 8.47 5.71
N LEU A 15 -3.25 9.53 5.95
CA LEU A 15 -2.71 9.86 7.26
C LEU A 15 -3.40 11.10 7.75
N ASP A 16 -3.87 11.10 9.00
CA ASP A 16 -4.53 12.27 9.59
C ASP A 16 -3.51 13.40 9.80
N PRO A 17 -3.70 14.58 9.19
CA PRO A 17 -2.80 15.72 9.35
C PRO A 17 -2.91 16.40 10.72
N ASN A 18 -3.91 16.08 11.56
CA ASN A 18 -4.21 16.81 12.80
C ASN A 18 -3.36 16.41 14.02
N LYS A 19 -2.57 15.34 13.95
CA LYS A 19 -1.50 15.11 14.95
C LYS A 19 -0.22 15.75 14.42
N ASP A 20 0.56 16.39 15.30
CA ASP A 20 1.87 17.01 15.08
C ASP A 20 2.91 16.05 14.46
N LEU A 21 2.64 15.61 13.25
CA LEU A 21 3.60 15.05 12.34
C LEU A 21 4.25 16.24 11.69
N LYS A 22 5.51 16.47 12.03
CA LYS A 22 6.36 17.36 11.25
C LYS A 22 6.17 16.97 9.79
N VAL A 23 5.60 17.92 9.07
CA VAL A 23 5.20 17.86 7.66
C VAL A 23 6.27 17.09 6.88
N ASP A 24 5.90 15.96 6.27
CA ASP A 24 6.77 15.09 5.46
C ASP A 24 7.88 14.29 6.18
N ASP A 25 7.56 13.47 7.18
CA ASP A 25 8.48 12.39 7.57
C ASP A 25 8.24 11.12 6.71
N PRO A 26 9.07 10.85 5.68
CA PRO A 26 8.97 9.62 4.86
C PRO A 26 9.23 8.34 5.68
N VAL A 27 9.75 8.49 6.90
CA VAL A 27 10.07 7.41 7.85
C VAL A 27 8.82 6.64 8.31
N ILE A 28 7.63 7.26 8.24
CA ILE A 28 6.39 6.63 8.74
C ILE A 28 5.84 5.62 7.73
N VAL A 29 5.82 5.96 6.44
CA VAL A 29 5.23 5.14 5.37
C VAL A 29 6.29 4.24 4.73
N THR A 30 6.89 3.39 5.56
CA THR A 30 7.85 2.37 5.10
C THR A 30 7.15 1.04 4.87
N GLN A 31 7.71 0.21 4.00
CA GLN A 31 7.21 -1.15 3.75
C GLN A 31 7.12 -1.98 5.04
N PHE A 32 8.04 -1.77 5.97
CA PHE A 32 8.03 -2.44 7.27
C PHE A 32 6.85 -1.99 8.14
N ASN A 33 6.65 -0.68 8.32
CA ASN A 33 5.58 -0.16 9.16
C ASN A 33 4.20 -0.52 8.62
N VAL A 34 4.00 -0.42 7.30
CA VAL A 34 2.74 -0.81 6.65
C VAL A 34 2.49 -2.30 6.81
N SER A 35 3.50 -3.14 6.55
CA SER A 35 3.38 -4.60 6.71
C SER A 35 3.08 -5.00 8.16
N LYS A 36 3.74 -4.36 9.13
CA LYS A 36 3.49 -4.59 10.56
C LYS A 36 2.07 -4.19 10.95
N ALA A 37 1.64 -2.97 10.62
CA ALA A 37 0.30 -2.49 10.96
C ALA A 37 -0.82 -3.37 10.38
N MET A 38 -0.65 -3.83 9.14
CA MET A 38 -1.61 -4.75 8.51
C MET A 38 -1.62 -6.13 9.21
N LYS A 39 -0.46 -6.69 9.54
CA LYS A 39 -0.36 -7.97 10.28
C LYS A 39 -0.96 -7.87 11.68
N ASP A 40 -0.69 -6.78 12.39
CA ASP A 40 -1.24 -6.51 13.72
C ASP A 40 -2.77 -6.40 13.63
N SER A 41 -3.30 -5.72 12.60
CA SER A 41 -4.75 -5.66 12.37
C SER A 41 -5.37 -7.02 12.05
N ILE A 42 -4.68 -7.87 11.26
CA ILE A 42 -5.14 -9.24 11.00
C ILE A 42 -5.18 -10.04 12.30
N LEU A 43 -4.15 -9.92 13.14
CA LEU A 43 -4.07 -10.61 14.43
C LEU A 43 -5.21 -10.20 15.37
N VAL A 44 -5.47 -8.90 15.49
CA VAL A 44 -6.52 -8.37 16.38
C VAL A 44 -7.91 -8.81 15.93
N ASN A 45 -8.18 -8.80 14.63
CA ASN A 45 -9.53 -9.06 14.11
C ASN A 45 -9.82 -10.54 13.83
N PHE A 46 -8.81 -11.34 13.47
CA PHE A 46 -8.96 -12.74 13.04
C PHE A 46 -8.15 -13.73 13.89
N GLY A 47 -7.46 -13.26 14.93
CA GLY A 47 -6.66 -14.07 15.84
C GLY A 47 -5.41 -14.66 15.19
N GLU A 48 -4.73 -15.51 15.96
CA GLU A 48 -3.48 -16.17 15.51
C GLU A 48 -3.69 -17.06 14.30
N CYS A 49 -4.84 -17.76 14.24
CA CYS A 49 -5.17 -18.63 13.12
C CYS A 49 -5.31 -17.86 11.80
N GLY A 50 -6.00 -16.71 11.80
CA GLY A 50 -6.14 -15.88 10.61
C GLY A 50 -4.83 -15.25 10.15
N LEU A 51 -3.98 -14.86 11.10
CA LEU A 51 -2.64 -14.36 10.80
C LEU A 51 -1.77 -15.48 10.19
N ALA A 52 -1.76 -16.66 10.80
CA ALA A 52 -0.97 -17.80 10.36
C ALA A 52 -1.35 -18.28 8.95
N SER A 53 -2.65 -18.33 8.63
CA SER A 53 -3.11 -18.72 7.29
C SER A 53 -2.65 -17.73 6.21
N SER A 54 -2.68 -16.44 6.53
CA SER A 54 -2.35 -15.37 5.59
C SER A 54 -0.83 -15.17 5.41
N LEU A 55 -0.04 -15.47 6.45
CA LEU A 55 1.40 -15.17 6.55
C LEU A 55 2.25 -15.68 5.37
N GLY A 56 1.93 -16.86 4.83
CA GLY A 56 2.69 -17.45 3.73
C GLY A 56 2.55 -16.70 2.39
N SER A 57 1.42 -16.02 2.19
CA SER A 57 1.11 -15.34 0.91
C SER A 57 1.10 -13.82 1.02
N PHE A 58 0.80 -13.32 2.22
CA PHE A 58 0.71 -11.90 2.53
C PHE A 58 2.08 -11.23 2.43
N GLN A 59 2.23 -10.32 1.47
CA GLN A 59 3.44 -9.54 1.30
C GLN A 59 3.12 -8.15 0.77
N VAL A 60 3.56 -7.12 1.47
CA VAL A 60 3.62 -5.76 0.92
C VAL A 60 4.75 -5.73 -0.11
N LYS A 61 4.42 -5.52 -1.38
CA LYS A 61 5.37 -5.55 -2.51
C LYS A 61 5.95 -4.17 -2.83
N TYR A 62 5.16 -3.13 -2.62
CA TYR A 62 5.51 -1.77 -3.00
C TYR A 62 4.86 -0.78 -2.05
N VAL A 63 5.59 0.30 -1.75
CA VAL A 63 5.10 1.46 -0.99
C VAL A 63 5.74 2.70 -1.58
N ASN A 64 4.93 3.71 -1.86
CA ASN A 64 5.36 5.05 -2.25
C ASN A 64 4.98 6.04 -1.14
N PRO A 65 5.95 6.67 -0.45
CA PRO A 65 5.65 7.67 0.58
C PRO A 65 5.12 8.99 0.00
N ILE A 66 5.39 9.29 -1.28
CA ILE A 66 4.98 10.56 -1.93
C ILE A 66 3.47 10.55 -2.18
N THR A 67 2.99 9.55 -2.91
CA THR A 67 1.57 9.38 -3.24
C THR A 67 0.79 8.57 -2.21
N LYS A 68 1.49 8.00 -1.21
CA LYS A 68 0.94 7.16 -0.15
C LYS A 68 0.23 5.89 -0.68
N LEU A 69 0.65 5.42 -1.85
CA LEU A 69 0.15 4.19 -2.46
C LEU A 69 0.96 2.99 -2.01
N CYS A 70 0.31 1.84 -1.87
CA CYS A 70 0.96 0.57 -1.60
C CYS A 70 0.31 -0.58 -2.37
N ILE A 71 1.12 -1.61 -2.65
CA ILE A 71 0.66 -2.83 -3.32
C ILE A 71 0.88 -4.00 -2.38
N VAL A 72 -0.18 -4.76 -2.16
CA VAL A 72 -0.19 -5.92 -1.27
C VAL A 72 -0.56 -7.16 -2.04
N ARG A 73 0.25 -8.21 -1.91
CA ARG A 73 -0.05 -9.56 -2.38
C ARG A 73 -0.70 -10.35 -1.26
N THR A 74 -1.72 -11.14 -1.59
CA THR A 74 -2.37 -12.08 -0.68
C THR A 74 -2.82 -13.34 -1.43
N SER A 75 -3.22 -14.39 -0.71
CA SER A 75 -3.78 -15.60 -1.31
C SER A 75 -5.20 -15.34 -1.83
N ARG A 76 -5.63 -16.10 -2.84
CA ARG A 76 -7.02 -16.03 -3.33
C ARG A 76 -8.04 -16.48 -2.28
N GLU A 77 -7.65 -17.28 -1.29
CA GLU A 77 -8.55 -17.82 -0.29
C GLU A 77 -8.74 -16.84 0.88
N ASP A 78 -7.69 -16.14 1.30
CA ASP A 78 -7.73 -15.25 2.47
C ASP A 78 -7.84 -13.76 2.12
N TYR A 79 -7.91 -13.39 0.82
CA TYR A 79 -7.94 -11.98 0.43
C TYR A 79 -9.06 -11.17 1.09
N GLN A 80 -10.23 -11.76 1.32
CA GLN A 80 -11.35 -11.06 1.97
C GLN A 80 -11.01 -10.72 3.42
N LYS A 81 -10.45 -11.67 4.18
CA LYS A 81 -10.03 -11.45 5.58
C LYS A 81 -8.94 -10.37 5.64
N VAL A 82 -7.94 -10.49 4.78
CA VAL A 82 -6.85 -9.49 4.69
C VAL A 82 -7.41 -8.11 4.34
N TRP A 83 -8.33 -8.03 3.38
CA TRP A 83 -8.95 -6.75 3.00
C TRP A 83 -9.76 -6.15 4.16
N CYS A 84 -10.60 -6.93 4.82
CA CYS A 84 -11.34 -6.49 6.00
C CYS A 84 -10.41 -5.98 7.11
N ALA A 85 -9.32 -6.70 7.40
CA ALA A 85 -8.33 -6.25 8.37
C ALA A 85 -7.67 -4.92 7.95
N ILE A 86 -7.33 -4.77 6.67
CA ILE A 86 -6.72 -3.54 6.14
C ILE A 86 -7.65 -2.34 6.32
N THR A 87 -8.96 -2.51 6.06
CA THR A 87 -9.94 -1.42 6.28
C THR A 87 -10.11 -1.03 7.74
N MET A 88 -9.76 -1.93 8.67
CA MET A 88 -9.81 -1.71 10.12
C MET A 88 -8.47 -1.25 10.72
N VAL A 89 -7.43 -1.04 9.89
CA VAL A 89 -6.18 -0.45 10.35
C VAL A 89 -6.49 0.96 10.86
N SER A 90 -6.25 1.20 12.14
CA SER A 90 -6.49 2.48 12.80
C SER A 90 -5.22 3.35 12.87
N SER A 91 -4.04 2.72 12.87
CA SER A 91 -2.77 3.44 12.95
C SER A 91 -1.62 2.69 12.28
N ILE A 92 -0.72 3.44 11.64
CA ILE A 92 0.54 2.95 11.10
C ILE A 92 1.67 3.61 11.89
N GLY A 93 2.46 2.80 12.59
CA GLY A 93 3.42 3.31 13.57
C GLY A 93 2.67 3.98 14.73
N ASN A 94 2.81 5.31 14.86
CA ASN A 94 2.14 6.12 15.89
C ASN A 94 1.11 7.10 15.31
N CYS A 95 0.77 6.95 14.02
CA CYS A 95 -0.05 7.89 13.28
C CYS A 95 -1.40 7.27 12.96
N PRO A 96 -2.52 7.93 13.26
CA PRO A 96 -3.83 7.51 12.77
C PRO A 96 -3.82 7.44 11.24
N ALA A 97 -4.23 6.30 10.72
CA ALA A 97 -4.18 6.03 9.29
C ALA A 97 -5.44 5.30 8.85
N LEU A 98 -5.89 5.57 7.63
CA LEU A 98 -6.99 4.86 6.98
C LEU A 98 -6.49 4.30 5.66
N CYS A 99 -6.78 3.03 5.39
CA CYS A 99 -6.43 2.39 4.13
C CYS A 99 -7.66 2.27 3.22
N ASN A 100 -7.59 2.83 2.02
CA ASN A 100 -8.62 2.72 1.00
C ASN A 100 -8.18 1.76 -0.11
N LEU A 101 -9.09 0.93 -0.63
CA LEU A 101 -8.81 0.01 -1.74
C LEU A 101 -9.15 0.68 -3.07
N LEU A 102 -8.18 0.74 -3.98
CA LEU A 102 -8.34 1.31 -5.32
C LEU A 102 -8.58 0.24 -6.38
N ASP A 103 -7.81 -0.86 -6.33
CA ASP A 103 -7.93 -1.95 -7.30
C ASP A 103 -7.68 -3.33 -6.66
N LEU A 104 -8.40 -4.34 -7.15
CA LEU A 104 -8.18 -5.74 -6.80
C LEU A 104 -7.96 -6.57 -8.07
N SER A 105 -6.72 -7.04 -8.23
CA SER A 105 -6.27 -7.75 -9.42
C SER A 105 -5.94 -9.21 -9.15
N GLY A 106 -6.21 -10.09 -10.12
CA GLY A 106 -5.84 -11.51 -10.07
C GLY A 106 -4.45 -11.84 -10.63
N SER A 107 -3.80 -10.86 -11.26
CA SER A 107 -2.46 -11.03 -11.84
C SER A 107 -1.61 -9.80 -11.57
N ILE A 108 -0.30 -10.01 -11.46
CA ILE A 108 0.64 -8.90 -11.26
C ILE A 108 0.67 -7.96 -12.47
N LYS A 109 0.44 -8.46 -13.69
CA LYS A 109 0.38 -7.64 -14.90
C LYS A 109 -0.78 -6.65 -14.87
N ALA A 110 -1.97 -7.12 -14.51
CA ALA A 110 -3.15 -6.25 -14.34
C ALA A 110 -2.93 -5.24 -13.21
N CYS A 111 -2.38 -5.72 -12.07
CA CYS A 111 -2.06 -4.86 -10.93
C CYS A 111 -1.06 -3.76 -11.29
N ARG A 112 -0.01 -4.05 -12.07
CA ARG A 112 0.97 -3.04 -12.51
C ARG A 112 0.30 -1.95 -13.34
N LYS A 113 -0.56 -2.33 -14.30
CA LYS A 113 -1.29 -1.37 -15.13
C LYS A 113 -2.20 -0.47 -14.28
N ALA A 114 -2.95 -1.06 -13.35
CA ALA A 114 -3.80 -0.32 -12.43
C ALA A 114 -2.99 0.60 -11.50
N ALA A 115 -1.90 0.10 -10.92
CA ALA A 115 -1.03 0.85 -10.03
C ALA A 115 -0.37 2.05 -10.72
N LEU A 116 0.14 1.89 -11.96
CA LEU A 116 0.71 3.00 -12.72
C LEU A 116 -0.32 4.10 -12.97
N SER A 117 -1.53 3.74 -13.39
CA SER A 117 -2.62 4.71 -13.59
C SER A 117 -3.03 5.41 -12.29
N CYS A 118 -3.06 4.67 -11.16
CA CYS A 118 -3.35 5.25 -9.85
C CYS A 118 -2.25 6.21 -9.39
N GLU A 119 -0.98 5.85 -9.59
CA GLU A 119 0.18 6.69 -9.24
C GLU A 119 0.19 8.00 -10.02
N GLU A 120 -0.04 7.95 -11.33
CA GLU A 120 -0.11 9.14 -12.18
C GLU A 120 -1.22 10.09 -11.70
N ALA A 121 -2.43 9.57 -11.51
CA ALA A 121 -3.57 10.36 -11.03
C ALA A 121 -3.32 10.96 -9.63
N LYS A 122 -2.73 10.20 -8.71
CA LYS A 122 -2.43 10.67 -7.34
C LYS A 122 -1.29 11.68 -7.32
N PHE A 123 -0.28 11.50 -8.16
CA PHE A 123 0.81 12.45 -8.26
C PHE A 123 0.32 13.78 -8.83
N GLU A 124 -0.56 13.78 -9.84
CA GLU A 124 -1.20 15.00 -10.33
C GLU A 124 -1.99 15.73 -9.23
N GLN A 125 -2.79 15.00 -8.45
CA GLN A 125 -3.50 15.57 -7.29
C GLN A 125 -2.52 16.19 -6.28
N TYR A 126 -1.42 15.51 -5.99
CA TYR A 126 -0.39 16.01 -5.08
C TYR A 126 0.25 17.31 -5.60
N LYS A 127 0.51 17.44 -6.90
CA LYS A 127 1.05 18.67 -7.51
C LYS A 127 0.10 19.87 -7.35
N LEU A 128 -1.20 19.63 -7.51
CA LEU A 128 -2.22 20.66 -7.35
C LEU A 128 -2.29 21.15 -5.90
N VAL A 129 -2.24 20.23 -4.92
CA VAL A 129 -2.33 20.58 -3.49
C VAL A 129 -1.09 21.33 -3.00
N LYS A 130 0.12 20.96 -3.45
CA LYS A 130 1.38 21.65 -3.07
C LYS A 130 1.67 22.93 -3.88
N GLY A 131 0.76 23.39 -4.73
CA GLY A 131 0.87 24.69 -5.39
C GLY A 131 2.02 24.80 -6.39
N GLY A 132 2.40 23.72 -7.08
CA GLY A 132 3.35 23.76 -8.19
C GLY A 132 4.84 23.90 -7.82
N GLN A 133 5.21 23.96 -6.53
CA GLN A 133 6.62 23.88 -6.09
C GLN A 133 7.16 22.43 -6.15
N VAL A 134 7.02 21.79 -7.31
CA VAL A 134 7.55 20.45 -7.55
C VAL A 134 9.00 20.62 -7.98
N THR A 135 9.93 20.37 -7.08
CA THR A 135 11.36 20.35 -7.40
C THR A 135 11.64 19.23 -8.40
N ASP A 136 12.59 19.45 -9.33
CA ASP A 136 13.04 18.41 -10.27
C ASP A 136 13.50 17.12 -9.57
N GLU A 137 14.01 17.25 -8.35
CA GLU A 137 14.38 16.11 -7.51
C GLU A 137 13.18 15.23 -7.15
N LEU A 138 12.02 15.82 -6.86
CA LEU A 138 10.81 15.06 -6.55
C LEU A 138 10.28 14.32 -7.79
N ASN A 139 10.38 14.95 -8.96
CA ASN A 139 10.02 14.28 -10.23
C ASN A 139 10.95 13.08 -10.50
N LYS A 140 12.26 13.21 -10.26
CA LYS A 140 13.21 12.09 -10.40
C LYS A 140 12.92 10.97 -9.40
N GLN A 141 12.61 11.30 -8.15
CA GLN A 141 12.21 10.32 -7.14
C GLN A 141 10.94 9.58 -7.56
N MET A 142 9.93 10.31 -8.04
CA MET A 142 8.70 9.72 -8.54
C MET A 142 8.96 8.77 -9.72
N GLN A 143 9.83 9.13 -10.67
CA GLN A 143 10.19 8.24 -11.78
C GLN A 143 10.85 6.94 -11.29
N ASN A 144 11.72 7.00 -10.28
CA ASN A 144 12.29 5.80 -9.66
C ASN A 144 11.19 4.89 -9.08
N TYR A 145 10.21 5.48 -8.38
CA TYR A 145 9.07 4.73 -7.85
C TYR A 145 8.21 4.08 -8.96
N LEU A 146 8.01 4.74 -10.09
CA LEU A 146 7.30 4.16 -11.25
C LEU A 146 8.09 2.99 -11.88
N GLU A 147 9.41 3.11 -12.00
CA GLU A 147 10.28 2.02 -12.46
C GLU A 147 10.21 0.80 -11.51
N ARG A 148 10.18 1.04 -10.20
CA ARG A 148 10.00 -0.04 -9.22
C ARG A 148 8.69 -0.81 -9.43
N ILE A 149 7.59 -0.15 -9.82
CA ILE A 149 6.34 -0.82 -10.17
C ILE A 149 6.51 -1.70 -11.41
N ARG A 150 7.21 -1.20 -12.44
CA ARG A 150 7.46 -1.94 -13.69
C ARG A 150 8.25 -3.24 -13.43
N LEU A 151 9.21 -3.17 -12.51
CA LEU A 151 10.06 -4.28 -12.07
C LEU A 151 9.39 -5.25 -11.06
N LEU A 152 8.12 -5.05 -10.68
CA LEU A 152 7.45 -5.93 -9.72
C LEU A 152 7.26 -7.34 -10.28
N GLU A 153 8.02 -8.29 -9.76
CA GLU A 153 7.89 -9.71 -10.05
C GLU A 153 7.23 -10.49 -8.90
N HIS A 154 6.71 -11.67 -9.27
CA HIS A 154 5.79 -12.57 -8.54
C HIS A 154 5.80 -12.48 -7.00
#